data_AF-A0A9W8PGQ1-F1
#
_entry.id   AF-A0A9W8PGQ1-F1
#
_cell.length_a   1.000
_cell.length_b   1.000
_cell.length_c   1.000
_cell.angle_alpha   90.00
_cell.angle_beta   90.00
_cell.angle_gamma   90.00
#
_symmetry.space_group_name_H-M   'P 1'
#
loop_
_entity.id
_entity.type
_entity.pdbx_description
1 polymer ?
#
loop_
_entity_poly.entity_id
_entity_poly.type
_entity_poly.pdbx_seq_one_letter_code
_entity_poly.pdbx_strand_id
1 'polypeptide(L)'
;MLGPRERTRVDLRGDFEEAVRHLESGIKILANHTPKIFLPNYELQELATIFHAISSQVAIFAEDRIFPDVTHLLMPPKKQKRKANGMFRDLDEAEDVMNKFDDVINHISWDLEQDWDDEESECVAQWVKLRRDVETWGTLFNCLLGRINVDESKERILNLRIQHKLWEVLLEGESNEDQAAITPQDCNLLLDQVQQLWCNPSQSHFGLKIDLTAALYQLYVYCEDDYVRQRIITMLRSQRRREIVWDSGELADFLERDMWQRALGIQEERWPDIGPSKEEGALLVFRPKH
;
A
#
# COMPACT_ATOMS: atom_id res chain seq x y z
N MET A 1 -19.48 35.71 -35.32
CA MET A 1 -18.55 34.57 -35.30
C MET A 1 -17.56 34.82 -34.19
N LEU A 2 -17.74 34.14 -33.05
CA LEU A 2 -16.84 34.23 -31.89
C LEU A 2 -16.17 32.86 -31.77
N GLY A 3 -14.85 32.83 -31.93
CA GLY A 3 -14.04 31.63 -31.79
C GLY A 3 -14.05 31.13 -30.33
N PRO A 4 -13.89 29.82 -30.13
CA PRO A 4 -13.98 29.24 -28.80
C PRO A 4 -12.78 29.67 -27.96
N ARG A 5 -13.09 30.23 -26.79
CA ARG A 5 -12.15 30.52 -25.71
C ARG A 5 -11.44 29.22 -25.32
N GLU A 6 -10.13 29.18 -25.51
CA GLU A 6 -9.25 28.24 -24.82
C GLU A 6 -9.49 28.40 -23.32
N ARG A 7 -10.18 27.42 -22.73
CA ARG A 7 -10.13 27.22 -21.29
C ARG A 7 -8.75 26.65 -21.03
N THR A 8 -7.89 27.47 -20.44
CA THR A 8 -6.69 27.07 -19.72
C THR A 8 -7.07 25.89 -18.80
N ARG A 9 -6.75 24.69 -19.25
CA ARG A 9 -6.77 23.50 -18.41
C ARG A 9 -5.55 23.67 -17.51
N VAL A 10 -5.77 24.04 -16.26
CA VAL A 10 -4.72 24.04 -15.24
C VAL A 10 -4.26 22.60 -15.13
N ASP A 11 -3.07 22.34 -15.65
CA ASP A 11 -2.45 21.04 -15.63
C ASP A 11 -1.93 20.78 -14.21
N LEU A 12 -2.65 19.97 -13.45
CA LEU A 12 -2.16 19.40 -12.17
C LEU A 12 -1.27 18.16 -12.41
N ARG A 13 -0.78 17.97 -13.65
CA ARG A 13 0.21 16.98 -14.08
C ARG A 13 1.58 17.61 -14.27
N GLY A 14 1.97 18.49 -13.35
CA GLY A 14 3.38 18.91 -13.26
C GLY A 14 4.23 17.67 -13.01
N ASP A 15 4.82 17.18 -14.08
CA ASP A 15 5.94 16.24 -14.19
C ASP A 15 6.09 15.31 -12.98
N PHE A 16 5.45 14.13 -13.03
CA PHE A 16 5.47 13.15 -11.93
C PHE A 16 6.90 12.80 -11.49
N GLU A 17 7.85 12.81 -12.43
CA GLU A 17 9.26 12.67 -12.14
C GLU A 17 9.78 13.83 -11.27
N GLU A 18 9.42 15.06 -11.58
CA GLU A 18 9.74 16.23 -10.75
C GLU A 18 9.02 16.18 -9.39
N ALA A 19 7.79 15.66 -9.32
CA ALA A 19 7.09 15.43 -8.06
C ALA A 19 7.82 14.39 -7.19
N VAL A 20 8.29 13.28 -7.76
CA VAL A 20 9.11 12.28 -7.06
C VAL A 20 10.45 12.87 -6.63
N ARG A 21 11.15 13.64 -7.49
CA ARG A 21 12.39 14.35 -7.12
C ARG A 21 12.17 15.36 -5.99
N HIS A 22 11.03 16.07 -6.00
CA HIS A 22 10.67 17.00 -4.94
C HIS A 22 10.34 16.27 -3.63
N LEU A 23 9.63 15.14 -3.70
CA LEU A 23 9.38 14.27 -2.54
C LEU A 23 10.69 13.74 -1.98
N GLU A 24 11.59 13.24 -2.83
CA GLU A 24 12.91 12.73 -2.45
C GLU A 24 13.75 13.81 -1.77
N SER A 25 13.76 15.02 -2.34
CA SER A 25 14.44 16.18 -1.76
C SER A 25 13.84 16.57 -0.41
N GLY A 26 12.51 16.59 -0.29
CA GLY A 26 11.79 16.86 0.95
C GLY A 26 12.10 15.85 2.05
N ILE A 27 12.08 14.56 1.71
CA ILE A 27 12.42 13.47 2.64
C ILE A 27 13.88 13.54 3.06
N LYS A 28 14.82 13.82 2.14
CA LYS A 28 16.24 13.99 2.50
C LYS A 28 16.47 15.15 3.46
N ILE A 29 15.77 16.27 3.27
CA ILE A 29 15.83 17.40 4.21
C ILE A 29 15.31 16.98 5.58
N LEU A 30 14.20 16.24 5.59
CA LEU A 30 13.56 15.78 6.81
C LEU A 30 14.41 14.76 7.56
N ALA A 31 14.94 13.74 6.88
CA ALA A 31 15.80 12.70 7.46
C ALA A 31 17.11 13.27 8.04
N ASN A 32 17.65 14.34 7.43
CA ASN A 32 18.83 15.03 7.94
C ASN A 32 18.49 16.10 9.01
N HIS A 33 17.22 16.31 9.31
CA HIS A 33 16.80 17.31 10.29
C HIS A 33 17.16 16.83 11.71
N THR A 34 18.15 17.48 12.31
CA THR A 34 18.49 17.31 13.72
C THR A 34 17.82 18.42 14.54
N PRO A 35 16.68 18.16 15.21
CA PRO A 35 15.99 19.19 15.97
C PRO A 35 16.87 19.68 17.11
N LYS A 36 17.15 20.99 17.14
CA LYS A 36 17.94 21.65 18.20
C LYS A 36 17.20 21.72 19.54
N ILE A 37 15.89 21.46 19.55
CA ILE A 37 15.00 21.53 20.71
C ILE A 37 14.13 20.27 20.71
N PHE A 38 14.21 19.47 21.78
CA PHE A 38 13.45 18.22 21.98
C PHE A 38 11.97 18.44 22.35
N LEU A 39 11.31 19.44 21.78
CA LEU A 39 9.86 19.58 21.92
C LEU A 39 9.18 18.78 20.79
N PRO A 40 8.01 18.14 21.05
CA PRO A 40 7.23 17.51 20.00
C PRO A 40 6.84 18.59 18.99
N ASN A 41 7.50 18.63 17.84
CA ASN A 41 7.10 19.49 16.75
C ASN A 41 6.00 18.76 15.98
N TYR A 42 4.75 19.05 16.33
CA TYR A 42 3.57 18.41 15.75
C TYR A 42 3.54 18.50 14.21
N GLU A 43 3.98 19.64 13.65
CA GLU A 43 4.06 19.85 12.20
C GLU A 43 5.14 18.98 11.56
N LEU A 44 6.30 18.83 12.21
CA LEU A 44 7.36 17.94 11.74
C LEU A 44 6.92 16.47 11.76
N GLN A 45 6.15 16.08 12.79
CA GLN A 45 5.64 14.73 12.94
C GLN A 45 4.54 14.42 11.93
N GLU A 46 3.66 15.38 11.64
CA GLU A 46 2.66 15.26 10.59
C GLU A 46 3.31 15.10 9.22
N LEU A 47 4.33 15.92 8.92
CA LEU A 47 5.14 15.78 7.71
C LEU A 47 5.85 14.42 7.65
N ALA A 48 6.47 13.97 8.75
CA ALA A 48 7.11 12.66 8.81
C ALA A 48 6.12 11.52 8.57
N THR A 49 4.90 11.62 9.10
CA THR A 49 3.84 10.63 8.88
C THR A 49 3.42 10.58 7.41
N ILE A 50 3.25 11.74 6.77
CA ILE A 50 2.91 11.84 5.34
C ILE A 50 4.03 11.22 4.50
N PHE A 51 5.27 11.65 4.72
CA PHE A 51 6.41 11.16 3.96
C PHE A 51 6.68 9.68 4.17
N HIS A 52 6.49 9.18 5.39
CA HIS A 52 6.58 7.75 5.69
C HIS A 52 5.52 6.97 4.90
N ALA A 53 4.24 7.38 4.93
CA ALA A 53 3.18 6.72 4.17
C ALA A 53 3.46 6.71 2.66
N ILE A 54 3.92 7.84 2.10
CA ILE A 54 4.34 7.92 0.69
C ILE A 54 5.50 6.96 0.41
N SER A 55 6.48 6.92 1.32
CA SER A 55 7.66 6.07 1.14
C SER A 55 7.31 4.60 1.16
N SER A 56 6.47 4.16 2.10
CA SER A 56 5.99 2.78 2.19
C SER A 56 5.20 2.37 0.94
N GLN A 57 4.32 3.25 0.44
CA GLN A 57 3.58 2.95 -0.81
C GLN A 57 4.50 2.84 -2.03
N VAL A 58 5.53 3.68 -2.13
CA VAL A 58 6.49 3.62 -3.25
C VAL A 58 7.43 2.42 -3.12
N ALA A 59 7.81 2.04 -1.89
CA ALA A 59 8.69 0.90 -1.63
C ALA A 59 8.12 -0.44 -2.10
N ILE A 60 6.79 -0.61 -2.10
CA ILE A 60 6.12 -1.80 -2.67
C ILE A 60 6.47 -2.00 -4.16
N PHE A 61 6.92 -0.95 -4.85
CA PHE A 61 7.11 -0.91 -6.29
C PHE A 61 8.47 -0.33 -6.71
N ALA A 62 9.45 -0.35 -5.81
CA ALA A 62 10.80 0.06 -6.13
C ALA A 62 11.73 -1.10 -5.84
N GLU A 63 12.64 -1.42 -6.76
CA GLU A 63 13.66 -2.45 -6.49
C GLU A 63 14.83 -1.94 -5.65
N ASP A 64 14.94 -0.61 -5.51
CA ASP A 64 15.88 0.06 -4.63
C ASP A 64 15.12 1.00 -3.69
N ARG A 65 15.68 1.21 -2.50
CA ARG A 65 15.17 2.21 -1.56
C ARG A 65 15.32 3.63 -2.12
N ILE A 66 14.25 4.17 -2.71
CA ILE A 66 14.20 5.54 -3.26
C ILE A 66 14.26 6.59 -2.14
N PHE A 67 13.61 6.32 -1.00
CA PHE A 67 13.46 7.29 0.09
C PHE A 67 14.19 6.84 1.37
N PRO A 68 14.95 7.73 2.03
CA PRO A 68 15.65 7.37 3.26
C PRO A 68 14.69 7.17 4.43
N ASP A 69 15.12 6.40 5.44
CA ASP A 69 14.30 6.10 6.61
C ASP A 69 13.96 7.34 7.43
N VAL A 70 12.67 7.60 7.61
CA VAL A 70 12.16 8.64 8.51
C VAL A 70 11.38 8.07 9.70
N THR A 71 11.38 6.75 9.89
CA THR A 71 10.67 6.07 10.99
C THR A 71 11.11 6.59 12.35
N HIS A 72 12.38 6.98 12.50
CA HIS A 72 12.94 7.58 13.71
C HIS A 72 12.33 8.96 14.08
N LEU A 73 11.67 9.65 13.13
CA LEU A 73 10.99 10.94 13.33
C LEU A 73 9.51 10.77 13.64
N LEU A 74 8.96 9.57 13.43
CA LEU A 74 7.59 9.27 13.80
C LEU A 74 7.45 9.31 15.32
N MET A 75 6.29 9.75 15.80
CA MET A 75 6.01 9.64 17.21
C MET A 75 6.11 8.17 17.62
N PRO A 76 6.88 7.83 18.67
CA PRO A 76 6.78 6.50 19.23
C PRO A 76 5.30 6.31 19.60
N PRO A 77 4.68 5.18 19.19
CA PRO A 77 3.30 4.90 19.51
C PRO A 77 3.15 5.12 21.01
N LYS A 78 2.18 5.96 21.41
CA LYS A 78 2.00 6.38 22.82
C LYS A 78 2.30 5.16 23.68
N LYS A 79 3.31 5.21 24.58
CA LYS A 79 3.73 4.05 25.39
C LYS A 79 2.51 3.51 26.12
N GLN A 80 1.82 2.57 25.50
CA GLN A 80 0.52 2.11 25.93
C GLN A 80 0.81 0.86 26.74
N LYS A 81 0.49 0.93 28.04
CA LYS A 81 0.42 -0.25 28.88
C LYS A 81 -0.56 -1.19 28.19
N ARG A 82 -0.06 -2.18 27.42
CA ARG A 82 -0.86 -3.32 26.97
C ARG A 82 -1.66 -3.74 28.19
N LYS A 83 -3.00 -3.72 28.11
CA LYS A 83 -3.80 -4.36 29.16
C LYS A 83 -3.27 -5.78 29.29
N ALA A 84 -3.17 -6.29 30.50
CA ALA A 84 -2.62 -7.61 30.82
C ALA A 84 -3.29 -8.78 30.07
N ASN A 85 -4.37 -8.53 29.32
CA ASN A 85 -5.16 -9.51 28.59
C ASN A 85 -4.81 -9.62 27.09
N GLY A 86 -3.82 -8.86 26.59
CA GLY A 86 -3.34 -9.02 25.21
C GLY A 86 -4.30 -8.57 24.10
N MET A 87 -5.41 -7.89 24.41
CA MET A 87 -6.42 -7.45 23.43
C MET A 87 -6.24 -5.98 22.99
N PHE A 88 -6.68 -5.65 21.77
CA PHE A 88 -6.82 -4.26 21.32
C PHE A 88 -7.86 -3.49 22.16
N ARG A 89 -7.56 -2.23 22.46
CA ARG A 89 -8.43 -1.31 23.20
C ARG A 89 -9.53 -0.74 22.30
N ASP A 90 -9.15 -0.31 21.11
CA ASP A 90 -9.96 0.44 20.15
C ASP A 90 -9.44 0.21 18.72
N LEU A 91 -10.15 0.76 17.73
CA LEU A 91 -9.75 0.69 16.32
C LEU A 91 -8.47 1.47 16.03
N ASP A 92 -8.14 2.49 16.83
CA ASP A 92 -6.88 3.24 16.69
C ASP A 92 -5.68 2.34 17.00
N GLU A 93 -5.73 1.56 18.08
CA GLU A 93 -4.66 0.63 18.43
C GLU A 93 -4.51 -0.49 17.39
N ALA A 94 -5.62 -0.98 16.83
CA ALA A 94 -5.57 -1.99 15.78
C ALA A 94 -4.90 -1.47 14.50
N GLU A 95 -5.23 -0.25 14.08
CA GLU A 95 -4.61 0.45 12.94
C GLU A 95 -3.12 0.76 13.20
N ASP A 96 -2.78 1.25 14.39
CA ASP A 96 -1.39 1.54 14.78
C ASP A 96 -0.50 0.29 14.76
N VAL A 97 -1.04 -0.89 15.04
CA VAL A 97 -0.28 -2.15 14.93
C VAL A 97 -0.19 -2.61 13.48
N MET A 98 -1.25 -2.44 12.68
CA MET A 98 -1.25 -2.77 11.25
C MET A 98 -0.17 -1.97 10.50
N ASN A 99 -0.09 -0.67 10.73
CA ASN A 99 0.88 0.22 10.06
C ASN A 99 2.35 -0.15 10.38
N LYS A 100 2.61 -0.86 11.48
CA LYS A 100 3.97 -1.33 11.79
C LYS A 100 4.40 -2.52 10.96
N PHE A 101 3.45 -3.22 10.33
CA PHE A 101 3.81 -4.27 9.39
C PHE A 101 4.54 -3.68 8.18
N ASP A 102 4.17 -2.47 7.75
CA ASP A 102 4.91 -1.72 6.72
C ASP A 102 6.35 -1.40 7.16
N ASP A 103 6.56 -1.03 8.43
CA ASP A 103 7.91 -0.80 8.97
C ASP A 103 8.74 -2.10 8.96
N VAL A 104 8.14 -3.20 9.40
CA VAL A 104 8.82 -4.50 9.53
C VAL A 104 9.14 -5.07 8.14
N ILE A 105 8.21 -5.01 7.18
CA ILE A 105 8.48 -5.49 5.82
C ILE A 105 9.59 -4.67 5.18
N ASN A 106 9.57 -3.33 5.31
CA ASN A 106 10.63 -2.49 4.78
C ASN A 106 11.98 -2.80 5.41
N HIS A 107 12.02 -3.05 6.71
CA HIS A 107 13.24 -3.46 7.39
C HIS A 107 13.77 -4.80 6.87
N ILE A 108 12.88 -5.79 6.71
CA ILE A 108 13.24 -7.10 6.16
C ILE A 108 13.77 -6.95 4.73
N SER A 109 13.10 -6.20 3.86
CA SER A 109 13.46 -6.07 2.45
C SER A 109 14.73 -5.24 2.22
N TRP A 110 14.97 -4.18 3.00
CA TRP A 110 16.00 -3.19 2.67
C TRP A 110 17.19 -3.14 3.60
N ASP A 111 17.01 -3.52 4.87
CA ASP A 111 18.05 -3.34 5.89
C ASP A 111 18.70 -4.66 6.31
N LEU A 112 18.07 -5.81 6.01
CA LEU A 112 18.60 -7.14 6.34
C LEU A 112 19.25 -7.82 5.13
N GLU A 113 20.21 -8.68 5.42
CA GLU A 113 20.82 -9.57 4.42
C GLU A 113 19.81 -10.64 3.98
N GLN A 114 19.60 -10.77 2.66
CA GLN A 114 18.55 -11.61 2.07
C GLN A 114 18.98 -13.09 1.96
N ASP A 115 19.46 -13.67 3.06
CA ASP A 115 19.84 -15.09 3.13
C ASP A 115 18.62 -15.98 3.44
N TRP A 116 17.77 -16.17 2.44
CA TRP A 116 16.53 -16.96 2.54
C TRP A 116 16.76 -18.47 2.62
N ASP A 117 17.95 -18.94 2.25
CA ASP A 117 18.32 -20.36 2.30
C ASP A 117 18.76 -20.80 3.70
N ASP A 118 19.22 -19.87 4.54
CA ASP A 118 19.54 -20.12 5.95
C ASP A 118 18.33 -19.85 6.86
N GLU A 119 17.75 -20.93 7.41
CA GLU A 119 16.61 -20.84 8.35
C GLU A 119 16.95 -20.07 9.65
N GLU A 120 18.23 -19.96 10.00
CA GLU A 120 18.69 -19.22 11.18
C GLU A 120 18.98 -17.74 10.89
N SER A 121 18.87 -17.30 9.63
CA SER A 121 19.12 -15.92 9.24
C SER A 121 18.13 -14.94 9.87
N GLU A 122 18.58 -13.71 10.08
CA GLU A 122 17.73 -12.68 10.69
C GLU A 122 16.51 -12.34 9.81
N CYS A 123 16.65 -12.36 8.48
CA CYS A 123 15.53 -12.08 7.57
C CYS A 123 14.44 -13.16 7.66
N VAL A 124 14.80 -14.45 7.66
CA VAL A 124 13.86 -15.56 7.82
C VAL A 124 13.20 -15.51 9.19
N ALA A 125 13.97 -15.27 10.25
CA ALA A 125 13.44 -15.17 11.61
C ALA A 125 12.42 -14.00 11.77
N GLN A 126 12.73 -12.83 11.18
CA GLN A 126 11.81 -11.68 11.20
C GLN A 126 10.58 -11.90 10.32
N TRP A 127 10.73 -12.57 9.16
CA TRP A 127 9.61 -12.94 8.29
C TRP A 127 8.63 -13.89 8.98
N VAL A 128 9.13 -14.96 9.60
CA VAL A 128 8.32 -15.91 10.37
C VAL A 128 7.60 -15.21 11.53
N LYS A 129 8.29 -14.27 12.19
CA LYS A 129 7.68 -13.47 13.26
C LYS A 129 6.58 -12.54 12.73
N LEU A 130 6.82 -11.86 11.60
CA LEU A 130 5.82 -11.00 10.96
C LEU A 130 4.55 -11.79 10.60
N ARG A 131 4.69 -12.98 10.00
CA ARG A 131 3.57 -13.89 9.72
C ARG A 131 2.75 -14.20 10.97
N ARG A 132 3.42 -14.58 12.06
CA ARG A 132 2.75 -14.85 13.35
C ARG A 132 2.08 -13.61 13.94
N ASP A 133 2.69 -12.44 13.78
CA ASP A 133 2.14 -11.18 14.28
C ASP A 133 0.88 -10.78 13.49
N VAL A 134 0.84 -11.02 12.18
CA VAL A 134 -0.35 -10.82 11.31
C VAL A 134 -1.48 -11.78 11.68
N GLU A 135 -1.20 -13.07 11.89
CA GLU A 135 -2.20 -14.04 12.37
C GLU A 135 -2.76 -13.66 13.74
N THR A 136 -1.86 -13.25 14.66
CA THR A 136 -2.24 -12.80 16.00
C THR A 136 -3.11 -11.55 15.92
N TRP A 137 -2.78 -10.59 15.05
CA TRP A 137 -3.57 -9.39 14.83
C TRP A 137 -5.02 -9.73 14.46
N GLY A 138 -5.23 -10.68 13.54
CA GLY A 138 -6.57 -11.11 13.13
C GLY A 138 -7.41 -11.66 14.30
N THR A 139 -6.78 -12.46 15.16
CA THR A 139 -7.42 -13.00 16.38
C THR A 139 -7.82 -11.89 17.35
N LEU A 140 -6.92 -10.93 17.59
CA LEU A 140 -7.16 -9.80 18.49
C LEU A 140 -8.21 -8.83 17.95
N PHE A 141 -8.21 -8.62 16.63
CA PHE A 141 -9.18 -7.77 15.96
C PHE A 141 -10.59 -8.35 16.05
N ASN A 142 -10.76 -9.66 15.82
CA ASN A 142 -12.06 -10.32 15.99
C ASN A 142 -12.59 -10.21 17.43
N CYS A 143 -11.71 -10.27 18.43
CA CYS A 143 -12.09 -10.02 19.83
C CYS A 143 -12.55 -8.57 20.08
N LEU A 144 -11.93 -7.58 19.42
CA LEU A 144 -12.35 -6.18 19.48
C LEU A 144 -13.73 -5.99 18.85
N LEU A 145 -13.98 -6.60 17.68
CA LEU A 145 -15.26 -6.51 16.98
C LEU A 145 -16.45 -7.02 17.82
N GLY A 146 -16.23 -8.02 18.68
CA GLY A 146 -17.25 -8.51 19.60
C GLY A 146 -17.66 -7.52 20.70
N ARG A 147 -16.99 -6.36 20.81
CA ARG A 147 -17.16 -5.40 21.93
C ARG A 147 -17.50 -3.98 21.50
N ILE A 148 -17.32 -3.65 20.22
CA ILE A 148 -17.57 -2.30 19.69
C ILE A 148 -18.90 -2.27 18.92
N ASN A 149 -19.46 -1.07 18.76
CA ASN A 149 -20.60 -0.88 17.85
C ASN A 149 -20.09 -0.89 16.40
N VAL A 150 -20.31 -2.01 15.71
CA VAL A 150 -19.84 -2.22 14.34
C VAL A 150 -20.48 -1.24 13.35
N ASP A 151 -21.72 -0.82 13.59
CA ASP A 151 -22.46 0.03 12.64
C ASP A 151 -21.91 1.45 12.57
N GLU A 152 -21.42 1.99 13.70
CA GLU A 152 -20.85 3.35 13.76
C GLU A 152 -19.48 3.45 13.08
N SER A 153 -18.75 2.34 12.95
CA SER A 153 -17.37 2.31 12.43
C SER A 153 -17.21 1.33 11.27
N LYS A 154 -18.31 1.03 10.56
CA LYS A 154 -18.38 -0.02 9.53
C LYS A 154 -17.28 0.11 8.47
N GLU A 155 -17.06 1.32 7.96
CA GLU A 155 -16.06 1.57 6.91
C GLU A 155 -14.64 1.33 7.39
N ARG A 156 -14.33 1.78 8.62
CA ARG A 156 -13.01 1.60 9.22
C ARG A 156 -12.72 0.14 9.51
N ILE A 157 -13.71 -0.58 10.01
CA ILE A 157 -13.63 -2.04 10.22
C ILE A 157 -13.40 -2.75 8.89
N LEU A 158 -14.13 -2.34 7.84
CA LEU A 158 -13.99 -2.93 6.51
C LEU A 158 -12.59 -2.69 5.92
N ASN A 159 -12.06 -1.47 6.07
CA ASN A 159 -10.71 -1.14 5.62
C ASN A 159 -9.65 -2.02 6.30
N LEU A 160 -9.71 -2.12 7.63
CA LEU A 160 -8.79 -2.94 8.40
C LEU A 160 -8.87 -4.44 8.06
N ARG A 161 -10.06 -4.94 7.71
CA ARG A 161 -10.23 -6.32 7.21
C ARG A 161 -9.57 -6.53 5.85
N ILE A 162 -9.74 -5.58 4.93
CA ILE A 162 -9.11 -5.65 3.60
C ILE A 162 -7.59 -5.64 3.77
N GLN A 163 -7.04 -4.68 4.52
CA GLN A 163 -5.61 -4.59 4.78
C GLN A 163 -5.07 -5.87 5.43
N HIS A 164 -5.74 -6.39 6.46
CA HIS A 164 -5.34 -7.65 7.11
C HIS A 164 -5.30 -8.81 6.11
N LYS A 165 -6.31 -8.92 5.25
CA LYS A 165 -6.35 -10.01 4.26
C LYS A 165 -5.26 -9.86 3.20
N LEU A 166 -4.92 -8.64 2.78
CA LEU A 166 -3.79 -8.39 1.88
C LEU A 166 -2.47 -8.80 2.53
N TRP A 167 -2.28 -8.53 3.82
CA TRP A 167 -1.13 -9.01 4.59
C TRP A 167 -1.09 -10.53 4.67
N GLU A 168 -2.22 -11.20 4.91
CA GLU A 168 -2.27 -12.66 4.89
C GLU A 168 -1.81 -13.20 3.53
N VAL A 169 -2.35 -12.66 2.43
CA VAL A 169 -2.02 -13.11 1.07
C VAL A 169 -0.54 -12.86 0.75
N LEU A 170 -0.02 -11.67 1.05
CA LEU A 170 1.39 -11.33 0.85
C LEU A 170 2.32 -12.32 1.57
N LEU A 171 1.94 -12.74 2.79
CA LEU A 171 2.77 -13.58 3.65
C LEU A 171 2.49 -15.08 3.51
N GLU A 172 1.53 -15.51 2.68
CA GLU A 172 1.10 -16.92 2.54
C GLU A 172 2.14 -17.79 1.79
N GLY A 173 3.06 -17.19 1.02
CA GLY A 173 4.13 -17.93 0.31
C GLY A 173 5.18 -18.54 1.25
N GLU A 174 5.65 -19.76 1.00
CA GLU A 174 6.80 -20.36 1.72
C GLU A 174 8.08 -19.63 1.30
N SER A 175 8.49 -18.64 2.09
CA SER A 175 9.75 -17.90 1.99
C SER A 175 10.01 -17.14 0.67
N ASN A 176 9.16 -17.32 -0.35
CA ASN A 176 9.21 -16.65 -1.66
C ASN A 176 7.83 -16.11 -2.02
N GLU A 177 7.78 -14.83 -2.39
CA GLU A 177 6.58 -14.12 -2.84
C GLU A 177 5.91 -14.77 -4.06
N ASP A 178 6.64 -15.58 -4.82
CA ASP A 178 6.20 -16.28 -6.04
C ASP A 178 5.21 -17.44 -5.80
N GLN A 179 4.97 -17.84 -4.55
CA GLN A 179 4.00 -18.89 -4.22
C GLN A 179 2.68 -18.36 -3.64
N ALA A 180 2.63 -17.09 -3.23
CA ALA A 180 1.42 -16.45 -2.71
C ALA A 180 0.32 -16.36 -3.77
N ALA A 181 -0.86 -16.95 -3.54
CA ALA A 181 -1.97 -16.87 -4.49
C ALA A 181 -3.30 -16.78 -3.72
N ILE A 182 -4.23 -15.98 -4.22
CA ILE A 182 -5.58 -15.91 -3.67
C ILE A 182 -6.57 -16.62 -4.60
N THR A 183 -7.47 -17.41 -4.02
CA THR A 183 -8.51 -18.08 -4.80
C THR A 183 -9.43 -17.03 -5.45
N PRO A 184 -9.98 -17.29 -6.65
CA PRO A 184 -10.91 -16.36 -7.28
C PRO A 184 -12.14 -16.08 -6.42
N GLN A 185 -12.58 -17.04 -5.60
CA GLN A 185 -13.69 -16.89 -4.68
C GLN A 185 -13.36 -15.90 -3.56
N ASP A 186 -12.22 -16.07 -2.89
CA ASP A 186 -11.79 -15.17 -1.81
C ASP A 186 -11.47 -13.77 -2.34
N CYS A 187 -10.88 -13.68 -3.52
CA CYS A 187 -10.62 -12.40 -4.18
C CYS A 187 -11.94 -11.67 -4.48
N ASN A 188 -12.95 -12.35 -5.04
CA ASN A 188 -14.25 -11.74 -5.29
C ASN A 188 -14.95 -11.25 -4.02
N LEU A 189 -14.83 -11.99 -2.90
CA LEU A 189 -15.35 -11.56 -1.60
C LEU A 189 -14.65 -10.29 -1.11
N LEU A 190 -13.34 -10.17 -1.31
CA LEU A 190 -12.60 -8.94 -1.00
C LEU A 190 -12.99 -7.80 -1.94
N LEU A 191 -13.19 -8.06 -3.23
CA LEU A 191 -13.64 -7.05 -4.18
C LEU A 191 -15.03 -6.50 -3.82
N ASP A 192 -15.94 -7.33 -3.29
CA ASP A 192 -17.23 -6.86 -2.77
C ASP A 192 -17.06 -5.89 -1.58
N GLN A 193 -16.04 -6.10 -0.75
CA GLN A 193 -15.71 -5.23 0.38
C GLN A 193 -15.03 -3.93 -0.10
N VAL A 194 -14.05 -4.05 -1.00
CA VAL A 194 -13.37 -2.91 -1.63
C VAL A 194 -14.40 -2.04 -2.35
N GLN A 195 -15.35 -2.64 -3.08
CA GLN A 195 -16.40 -1.92 -3.80
C GLN A 195 -17.29 -1.08 -2.88
N GLN A 196 -17.61 -1.57 -1.67
CA GLN A 196 -18.38 -0.79 -0.70
C GLN A 196 -17.65 0.48 -0.27
N LEU A 197 -16.33 0.42 -0.09
CA LEU A 197 -15.51 1.61 0.19
C LEU A 197 -15.34 2.47 -1.06
N TRP A 198 -15.11 1.84 -2.21
CA TRP A 198 -14.87 2.49 -3.50
C TRP A 198 -16.06 3.35 -3.95
N CYS A 199 -17.28 2.87 -3.77
CA CYS A 199 -18.50 3.58 -4.16
C CYS A 199 -19.02 4.55 -3.09
N ASN A 200 -18.33 4.72 -1.95
CA ASN A 200 -18.79 5.60 -0.90
C ASN A 200 -18.57 7.09 -1.27
N PRO A 201 -19.64 7.89 -1.43
CA PRO A 201 -19.53 9.30 -1.78
C PRO A 201 -18.95 10.17 -0.65
N SER A 202 -18.91 9.65 0.58
CA SER A 202 -18.37 10.35 1.75
C SER A 202 -16.85 10.26 1.85
N GLN A 203 -16.22 9.35 1.09
CA GLN A 203 -14.77 9.23 1.06
C GLN A 203 -14.15 10.32 0.17
N SER A 204 -13.14 11.00 0.71
CA SER A 204 -12.32 11.89 -0.09
C SER A 204 -11.63 11.09 -1.20
N HIS A 205 -11.72 11.58 -2.44
CA HIS A 205 -10.98 11.05 -3.58
C HIS A 205 -9.47 11.30 -3.49
N PHE A 206 -9.05 12.11 -2.52
CA PHE A 206 -7.67 12.40 -2.14
C PHE A 206 -7.47 11.99 -0.68
N GLY A 207 -6.90 10.81 -0.44
CA GLY A 207 -6.63 10.27 0.89
C GLY A 207 -5.17 9.85 1.01
N LEU A 208 -4.54 10.17 2.14
CA LEU A 208 -3.20 9.71 2.52
C LEU A 208 -3.21 8.33 3.19
N LYS A 209 -4.40 7.77 3.44
CA LYS A 209 -4.63 6.57 4.26
C LYS A 209 -5.47 5.49 3.57
N ILE A 210 -5.91 5.73 2.34
CA ILE A 210 -6.81 4.82 1.64
C ILE A 210 -5.99 4.19 0.52
N ASP A 211 -5.54 2.97 0.77
CA ASP A 211 -4.74 2.16 -0.16
C ASP A 211 -5.65 1.30 -1.06
N LEU A 212 -6.82 1.81 -1.49
CA LEU A 212 -7.75 0.97 -2.26
C LEU A 212 -7.23 0.71 -3.68
N THR A 213 -6.54 1.69 -4.26
CA THR A 213 -5.91 1.53 -5.57
C THR A 213 -4.76 0.53 -5.50
N ALA A 214 -3.92 0.61 -4.45
CA ALA A 214 -2.85 -0.36 -4.20
C ALA A 214 -3.42 -1.76 -3.88
N ALA A 215 -4.50 -1.84 -3.10
CA ALA A 215 -5.20 -3.10 -2.82
C ALA A 215 -5.74 -3.75 -4.11
N LEU A 216 -6.37 -2.97 -5.00
CA LEU A 216 -6.85 -3.46 -6.29
C LEU A 216 -5.70 -3.98 -7.16
N TYR A 217 -4.56 -3.29 -7.16
CA TYR A 217 -3.36 -3.76 -7.83
C TYR A 217 -2.83 -5.07 -7.24
N GLN A 218 -2.68 -5.16 -5.92
CA GLN A 218 -2.23 -6.39 -5.25
C GLN A 218 -3.16 -7.57 -5.54
N LEU A 219 -4.48 -7.36 -5.46
CA LEU A 219 -5.46 -8.40 -5.81
C LEU A 219 -5.37 -8.84 -7.27
N TYR A 220 -5.05 -7.93 -8.19
CA TYR A 220 -4.82 -8.25 -9.61
C TYR A 220 -3.59 -9.15 -9.79
N VAL A 221 -2.53 -8.89 -9.02
CA VAL A 221 -1.29 -9.67 -9.06
C VAL A 221 -1.50 -11.07 -8.47
N TYR A 222 -2.10 -11.15 -7.27
CA TYR A 222 -2.27 -12.41 -6.55
C TYR A 222 -3.40 -13.31 -7.08
N CYS A 223 -4.35 -12.75 -7.85
CA CYS A 223 -5.43 -13.53 -8.46
C CYS A 223 -5.17 -13.72 -9.95
N GLU A 224 -4.90 -14.95 -10.35
CA GLU A 224 -4.57 -15.29 -11.75
C GLU A 224 -5.81 -15.44 -12.65
N ASP A 225 -7.03 -15.37 -12.10
CA ASP A 225 -8.27 -15.51 -12.86
C ASP A 225 -8.58 -14.25 -13.68
N ASP A 226 -8.70 -14.43 -14.99
CA ASP A 226 -8.92 -13.32 -15.94
C ASP A 226 -10.26 -12.60 -15.73
N TYR A 227 -11.31 -13.29 -15.25
CA TYR A 227 -12.58 -12.64 -14.96
C TYR A 227 -12.47 -11.71 -13.75
N VAL A 228 -11.74 -12.14 -12.71
CA VAL A 228 -11.42 -11.31 -11.54
C VAL A 228 -10.56 -10.12 -11.94
N ARG A 229 -9.52 -10.32 -12.74
CA ARG A 229 -8.66 -9.22 -13.26
C ARG A 229 -9.46 -8.20 -14.06
N GLN A 230 -10.36 -8.65 -14.94
CA GLN A 230 -11.24 -7.77 -15.71
C GLN A 230 -12.20 -7.00 -14.80
N ARG A 231 -12.70 -7.62 -13.73
CA ARG A 231 -13.55 -6.96 -12.73
C ARG A 231 -12.79 -5.84 -12.01
N ILE A 232 -11.54 -6.08 -11.62
CA ILE A 232 -10.67 -5.07 -10.99
C ILE A 232 -10.48 -3.86 -11.91
N ILE A 233 -10.13 -4.09 -13.17
CA ILE A 233 -9.99 -3.02 -14.17
C ILE A 233 -11.29 -2.23 -14.30
N THR A 234 -12.43 -2.92 -14.37
CA THR A 234 -13.75 -2.27 -14.44
C THR A 234 -14.03 -1.39 -13.22
N MET A 235 -13.64 -1.84 -12.02
CA MET A 235 -13.75 -1.04 -10.80
C MET A 235 -12.87 0.22 -10.86
N LEU A 236 -11.61 0.08 -11.28
CA LEU A 236 -10.69 1.21 -11.45
C LEU A 236 -11.22 2.26 -12.45
N ARG A 237 -11.84 1.81 -13.55
CA ARG A 237 -12.48 2.67 -14.56
C ARG A 237 -13.77 3.33 -14.08
N SER A 238 -14.51 2.68 -13.19
CA SER A 238 -15.84 3.14 -12.77
C SER A 238 -15.81 4.49 -12.05
N GLN A 239 -14.69 4.82 -11.41
CA GLN A 239 -14.52 6.06 -10.65
C GLN A 239 -13.07 6.52 -10.71
N ARG A 240 -12.86 7.76 -11.17
CA ARG A 240 -11.54 8.39 -11.09
C ARG A 240 -11.21 8.70 -9.64
N ARG A 241 -10.15 8.09 -9.13
CA ARG A 241 -9.56 8.35 -7.81
C ARG A 241 -8.07 8.62 -7.97
N ARG A 242 -7.54 9.53 -7.16
CA ARG A 242 -6.11 9.83 -7.13
C ARG A 242 -5.60 9.69 -5.69
N GLU A 243 -4.92 8.58 -5.43
CA GLU A 243 -4.42 8.18 -4.12
C GLU A 243 -2.90 8.33 -4.11
N ILE A 244 -2.40 9.41 -3.50
CA ILE A 244 -0.98 9.77 -3.48
C ILE A 244 -0.39 9.84 -4.91
N VAL A 245 0.37 8.80 -5.30
CA VAL A 245 1.03 8.66 -6.60
C VAL A 245 0.14 7.93 -7.62
N TRP A 246 -0.94 7.28 -7.18
CA TRP A 246 -1.81 6.45 -7.99
C TRP A 246 -2.94 7.26 -8.63
N ASP A 247 -3.14 7.09 -9.94
CA ASP A 247 -4.37 7.46 -10.63
C ASP A 247 -5.07 6.17 -11.09
N SER A 248 -6.33 5.98 -10.68
CA SER A 248 -7.07 4.75 -10.98
C SER A 248 -7.29 4.55 -12.48
N GLY A 249 -7.35 5.63 -13.27
CA GLY A 249 -7.49 5.57 -14.72
C GLY A 249 -6.20 5.10 -15.40
N GLU A 250 -5.07 5.68 -15.00
CA GLU A 250 -3.73 5.31 -15.52
C GLU A 250 -3.35 3.87 -15.10
N LEU A 251 -3.70 3.46 -13.87
CA LEU A 251 -3.53 2.08 -13.45
C LEU A 251 -4.39 1.12 -14.27
N ALA A 252 -5.65 1.47 -14.57
CA ALA A 252 -6.49 0.64 -15.44
C ALA A 252 -5.91 0.51 -16.86
N ASP A 253 -5.41 1.60 -17.46
CA ASP A 253 -4.73 1.56 -18.76
C ASP A 253 -3.52 0.60 -18.72
N PHE A 254 -2.76 0.63 -17.62
CA PHE A 254 -1.63 -0.26 -17.41
C PHE A 254 -2.05 -1.74 -17.31
N LEU A 255 -3.03 -2.05 -16.46
CA LEU A 255 -3.48 -3.44 -16.25
C LEU A 255 -4.18 -4.03 -17.48
N GLU A 256 -4.88 -3.22 -18.28
CA GLU A 256 -5.45 -3.67 -19.56
C GLU A 256 -4.35 -4.10 -20.54
N ARG A 257 -3.22 -3.38 -20.58
CA ARG A 257 -2.07 -3.76 -21.39
C ARG A 257 -1.41 -5.05 -20.89
N ASP A 258 -1.27 -5.19 -19.57
CA ASP A 258 -0.72 -6.41 -18.96
C ASP A 258 -1.61 -7.63 -19.27
N MET A 259 -2.93 -7.54 -19.08
CA MET A 259 -3.85 -8.62 -19.47
C MET A 259 -3.72 -8.99 -20.94
N TRP A 260 -3.58 -8.00 -21.84
CA TRP A 260 -3.37 -8.27 -23.27
C TRP A 260 -2.04 -8.96 -23.55
N GLN A 261 -0.96 -8.54 -22.88
CA GLN A 261 0.36 -9.19 -23.00
C GLN A 261 0.32 -10.64 -22.49
N ARG A 262 -0.36 -10.91 -21.38
CA ARG A 262 -0.58 -12.27 -20.86
C ARG A 262 -1.36 -13.15 -21.83
N ALA A 263 -2.44 -12.62 -22.40
CA ALA A 263 -3.25 -13.32 -23.40
C ALA A 263 -2.44 -13.71 -24.67
N LEU A 264 -1.37 -12.98 -24.97
CA LEU A 264 -0.44 -13.27 -26.06
C LEU A 264 0.75 -14.15 -25.66
N GLY A 265 0.86 -14.55 -24.39
CA GLY A 265 2.04 -15.26 -23.86
C GLY A 265 3.32 -14.41 -23.86
N ILE A 266 3.19 -13.08 -23.88
CA ILE A 266 4.33 -12.15 -23.78
C ILE A 266 4.69 -11.94 -22.32
N GLN A 267 3.69 -11.83 -21.46
CA GLN A 267 3.87 -11.73 -20.02
C GLN A 267 3.52 -13.04 -19.34
N GLU A 268 4.51 -13.68 -18.74
CA GLU A 268 4.36 -14.94 -18.00
C GLU A 268 4.65 -14.76 -16.51
N GLU A 269 5.38 -13.71 -16.13
CA GLU A 269 5.68 -13.40 -14.74
C GLU A 269 4.43 -12.97 -13.97
N ARG A 270 4.40 -13.28 -12.66
CA ARG A 270 3.31 -12.89 -11.77
C ARG A 270 3.16 -11.37 -11.74
N TRP A 271 4.25 -10.68 -11.49
CA TRP A 271 4.27 -9.23 -11.48
C TRP A 271 4.22 -8.74 -12.93
N PRO A 272 3.28 -7.85 -13.29
CA PRO A 272 3.31 -7.16 -14.55
C PRO A 272 4.67 -6.52 -14.82
N ASP A 273 5.09 -6.50 -16.08
CA ASP A 273 6.25 -5.74 -16.53
C ASP A 273 5.89 -4.25 -16.45
N ILE A 274 6.05 -3.70 -15.26
CA ILE A 274 5.90 -2.27 -15.08
C ILE A 274 7.19 -1.64 -15.58
N GLY A 275 7.10 -1.06 -16.77
CA GLY A 275 8.14 -0.26 -17.37
C GLY A 275 7.59 1.11 -17.72
N PRO A 276 8.45 2.13 -17.90
CA PRO A 276 8.00 3.42 -18.36
C PRO A 276 7.27 3.21 -19.68
N SER A 277 5.97 3.47 -19.67
CA SER A 277 5.19 3.61 -20.90
C SER A 277 5.94 4.57 -21.80
N LYS A 278 6.10 4.21 -23.08
CA LYS A 278 6.64 5.13 -24.10
C LYS A 278 5.77 6.39 -24.26
N GLU A 279 4.55 6.34 -23.73
CA GLU A 279 3.71 7.51 -23.52
C GLU A 279 4.01 8.04 -22.11
N GLU A 280 4.63 9.23 -22.05
CA GLU A 280 4.85 10.03 -20.84
C GLU A 280 3.57 10.09 -19.99
N GLY A 281 3.43 9.19 -19.02
CA GLY A 281 2.20 9.08 -18.22
C GLY A 281 1.87 7.71 -17.62
N ALA A 282 2.82 6.77 -17.51
CA ALA A 282 2.60 5.59 -16.67
C ALA A 282 3.49 5.64 -15.42
N LEU A 283 2.89 5.23 -14.31
CA LEU A 283 3.49 5.01 -13.00
C LEU A 283 4.92 4.47 -13.12
N LEU A 284 5.87 5.19 -12.50
CA LEU A 284 7.22 4.70 -12.28
C LEU A 284 7.15 3.53 -11.31
N VAL A 285 7.37 2.33 -11.81
CA VAL A 285 7.80 1.18 -11.03
C VAL A 285 8.96 0.61 -11.83
N PHE A 286 10.14 0.65 -11.23
CA PHE A 286 11.35 0.18 -11.87
C PHE A 286 11.44 -1.34 -11.67
N ARG A 287 12.09 -2.02 -12.63
CA ARG A 287 12.28 -3.48 -12.67
C ARG A 287 13.76 -3.86 -12.42
N PRO A 288 14.09 -4.80 -11.49
CA PRO A 288 15.46 -5.23 -11.25
C PRO A 288 16.08 -5.74 -12.54
N LYS A 289 17.22 -5.17 -12.92
CA LYS A 289 18.12 -5.87 -13.83
C LYS A 289 18.84 -6.95 -13.03
N HIS A 290 18.71 -8.19 -13.51
CA HIS A 290 19.51 -9.35 -13.12
C HIS A 290 20.99 -9.03 -12.92
#